data_AF-A0A0C3D8F0-F1
#
_entry.id   AF-A0A0C3D8F0-F1
#
_cell.length_a   1.000
_cell.length_b   1.000
_cell.length_c   1.000
_cell.angle_alpha   90.00
_cell.angle_beta   90.00
_cell.angle_gamma   90.00
#
_symmetry.space_group_name_H-M   'P 1'
#
loop_
_entity.id
_entity.type
_entity.pdbx_description
1 polymer ?
#
loop_
_entity_poly.entity_id
_entity_poly.type
_entity_poly.pdbx_seq_one_letter_code
_entity_poly.pdbx_strand_id
1 'polypeptide(L)'
;IADRVPWTFVNTLEEKDVVDALRACVIIHILSGGKIVPREFQLEATLSVLHGRDSVITAGTGSGKTLCIIIPILLRPDKITITVSPLKRLQALQV
;
A
#
# COMPACT_ATOMS: atom_id res chain seq x y z
N ILE A 1 1.21 13.43 11.32
CA ILE A 1 0.87 12.59 10.15
C ILE A 1 0.45 13.42 8.93
N ALA A 2 -0.41 14.44 9.12
CA ALA A 2 -1.02 15.24 8.05
C ALA A 2 -0.01 15.74 7.01
N ASP A 3 1.13 16.30 7.41
CA ASP A 3 2.12 16.88 6.48
C ASP A 3 2.83 15.85 5.57
N ARG A 4 2.72 14.55 5.89
CA ARG A 4 3.36 13.48 5.11
C ARG A 4 2.41 12.74 4.19
N VAL A 5 1.10 13.01 4.28
CA VAL A 5 0.12 12.42 3.38
C VAL A 5 0.31 13.03 1.99
N PRO A 6 0.30 12.22 0.91
CA PRO A 6 0.43 12.74 -0.45
C PRO A 6 -0.87 13.43 -0.90
N TRP A 7 -1.16 14.61 -0.36
CA TRP A 7 -2.42 15.33 -0.59
C TRP A 7 -2.67 15.68 -2.05
N THR A 8 -1.61 15.93 -2.83
CA THR A 8 -1.72 16.16 -4.29
C THR A 8 -2.43 15.01 -5.00
N PHE A 9 -2.13 13.78 -4.59
CA PHE A 9 -2.78 12.58 -5.10
C PHE A 9 -4.13 12.34 -4.45
N VAL A 10 -4.23 12.44 -3.12
CA VAL A 10 -5.49 12.16 -2.40
C VAL A 10 -6.62 13.08 -2.88
N ASN A 11 -6.32 14.33 -3.20
CA ASN A 11 -7.31 15.29 -3.68
C ASN A 11 -7.83 15.01 -5.10
N THR A 12 -7.20 14.12 -5.87
CA THR A 12 -7.69 13.72 -7.20
C THR A 12 -8.62 12.50 -7.16
N LEU A 13 -8.83 11.90 -5.99
CA LEU A 13 -9.58 10.66 -5.82
C LEU A 13 -11.08 10.89 -5.62
N GLU A 14 -11.87 9.88 -5.95
CA GLU A 14 -13.30 9.82 -5.58
C GLU A 14 -13.47 9.58 -4.07
N GLU A 15 -14.62 9.95 -3.51
CA GLU A 15 -14.86 9.92 -2.05
C GLU A 15 -14.55 8.58 -1.40
N LYS A 16 -14.93 7.47 -2.05
CA LYS A 16 -14.65 6.11 -1.57
C LYS A 16 -13.15 5.81 -1.52
N ASP A 17 -12.41 6.24 -2.54
CA ASP A 17 -10.97 6.02 -2.66
C ASP A 17 -10.18 6.90 -1.70
N VAL A 18 -10.66 8.11 -1.42
CA VAL A 18 -10.11 8.98 -0.37
C VAL A 18 -10.14 8.27 0.97
N VAL A 19 -11.26 7.65 1.34
CA VAL A 19 -11.40 6.94 2.61
C VAL A 19 -10.42 5.76 2.71
N ASP A 20 -10.31 4.93 1.66
CA ASP A 20 -9.39 3.80 1.67
C ASP A 20 -7.91 4.27 1.68
N ALA A 21 -7.57 5.34 0.95
CA ALA A 21 -6.23 5.92 0.96
C ALA A 21 -5.83 6.52 2.33
N LEU A 22 -6.74 7.24 2.99
CA LEU A 22 -6.50 7.80 4.32
C LEU A 22 -6.41 6.70 5.38
N ARG A 23 -7.26 5.66 5.29
CA ARG A 23 -7.15 4.47 6.16
C ARG A 23 -5.79 3.79 6.00
N ALA A 24 -5.33 3.59 4.77
CA ALA A 24 -3.99 3.06 4.51
C ALA A 24 -2.90 3.91 5.19
N CYS A 25 -3.00 5.24 5.08
CA CYS A 25 -2.05 6.16 5.70
C CYS A 25 -2.02 6.01 7.23
N VAL A 26 -3.19 5.98 7.87
CA VAL A 26 -3.31 5.86 9.32
C VAL A 26 -2.80 4.50 9.81
N ILE A 27 -3.23 3.40 9.18
CA ILE A 27 -2.84 2.04 9.57
C ILE A 27 -1.32 1.87 9.49
N ILE A 28 -0.71 2.21 8.34
CA ILE A 28 0.73 2.08 8.17
C ILE A 28 1.50 3.01 9.11
N HIS A 29 0.99 4.21 9.36
CA HIS A 29 1.61 5.13 10.31
C HIS A 29 1.64 4.55 11.71
N ILE A 30 0.52 3.99 12.19
CA ILE A 30 0.44 3.39 13.52
C ILE A 30 1.34 2.15 13.61
N LEU A 31 1.24 1.22 12.65
CA LEU A 31 2.01 -0.03 12.67
C LEU A 31 3.53 0.19 12.53
N SER A 32 3.94 1.30 11.93
CA SER A 32 5.36 1.68 11.83
C SER A 32 5.88 2.50 13.02
N GLY A 33 5.07 2.71 14.07
CA GLY A 33 5.43 3.57 15.20
C GLY A 33 5.61 5.04 14.80
N GLY A 34 4.79 5.52 13.86
CA GLY A 34 4.80 6.89 13.35
C GLY A 34 5.80 7.16 12.22
N LYS A 35 6.58 6.16 11.79
CA LYS A 35 7.73 6.38 10.90
C LYS A 35 7.36 6.43 9.42
N ILE A 36 6.36 5.67 9.00
CA ILE A 36 6.03 5.46 7.58
C ILE A 36 4.65 6.05 7.27
N VAL A 37 4.52 6.72 6.13
CA VAL A 37 3.24 7.03 5.47
C VAL A 37 3.39 6.54 4.03
N PRO A 38 2.37 5.87 3.45
CA PRO A 38 2.42 5.37 2.09
C PRO A 38 2.71 6.48 1.07
N ARG A 39 3.54 6.15 0.09
CA ARG A 39 3.80 6.99 -1.08
C ARG A 39 2.67 6.83 -2.09
N GLU A 40 2.53 7.80 -2.98
CA GLU A 40 1.52 7.83 -4.05
C GLU A 40 1.41 6.50 -4.81
N PHE A 41 2.50 5.99 -5.41
CA PHE A 41 2.46 4.74 -6.16
C PHE A 41 2.01 3.51 -5.34
N GLN A 42 2.19 3.54 -4.02
CA GLN A 42 1.72 2.46 -3.13
C GLN A 42 0.22 2.54 -2.92
N LEU A 43 -0.33 3.76 -2.86
CA LEU A 43 -1.77 4.00 -2.79
C LEU A 43 -2.44 3.69 -4.12
N GLU A 44 -1.87 4.10 -5.26
CA GLU A 44 -2.37 3.76 -6.60
C GLU A 44 -2.47 2.24 -6.80
N ALA A 45 -1.38 1.52 -6.47
CA ALA A 45 -1.35 0.07 -6.49
C ALA A 45 -2.45 -0.55 -5.61
N THR A 46 -2.60 -0.01 -4.40
CA THR A 46 -3.61 -0.48 -3.46
C THR A 46 -5.02 -0.30 -4.01
N LEU A 47 -5.35 0.89 -4.52
CA LEU A 47 -6.67 1.18 -5.07
C LEU A 47 -6.96 0.33 -6.31
N SER A 48 -5.95 0.05 -7.15
CA SER A 48 -6.11 -0.90 -8.26
C SER A 48 -6.54 -2.29 -7.77
N VAL A 49 -5.87 -2.82 -6.74
CA VAL A 49 -6.21 -4.12 -6.13
C VAL A 49 -7.60 -4.10 -5.50
N LEU A 50 -7.97 -3.03 -4.78
CA LEU A 50 -9.30 -2.90 -4.16
C LEU A 50 -10.43 -2.81 -5.19
N HIS A 51 -10.13 -2.35 -6.41
CA HIS A 51 -11.06 -2.32 -7.53
C HIS A 51 -11.05 -3.61 -8.37
N GLY A 52 -10.27 -4.62 -7.97
CA GLY A 52 -10.17 -5.88 -8.72
C GLY A 52 -9.50 -5.71 -10.08
N ARG A 53 -8.62 -4.70 -10.23
CA ARG A 53 -7.89 -4.41 -11.46
C ARG A 53 -6.43 -4.87 -11.35
N ASP A 54 -5.92 -5.44 -12.43
CA ASP A 54 -4.50 -5.76 -12.57
C ASP A 54 -3.66 -4.49 -12.70
N SER A 55 -2.46 -4.50 -12.11
CA SER A 55 -1.51 -3.38 -12.19
C SER A 55 -0.08 -3.88 -12.38
N VAL A 56 0.70 -3.11 -13.14
CA VAL A 56 2.15 -3.32 -13.31
C VAL A 56 2.87 -2.12 -12.73
N ILE A 57 3.70 -2.35 -11.72
CA ILE A 57 4.38 -1.29 -10.98
C ILE A 57 5.88 -1.39 -11.20
N THR A 58 6.46 -0.35 -11.78
CA THR A 58 7.91 -0.22 -11.94
C THR A 58 8.48 0.61 -10.80
N ALA A 59 9.24 -0.03 -9.91
CA ALA A 59 9.88 0.69 -8.81
C ALA A 59 11.24 0.08 -8.43
N GLY A 60 12.20 0.95 -8.12
CA GLY A 60 13.58 0.58 -7.75
C GLY A 60 13.70 -0.29 -6.50
N THR A 61 14.86 -0.89 -6.28
CA THR A 61 15.17 -1.59 -5.03
C THR A 61 15.11 -0.62 -3.83
N GLY A 62 14.66 -1.10 -2.67
CA GLY A 62 14.48 -0.25 -1.48
C GLY A 62 13.33 0.77 -1.55
N SER A 63 12.57 0.85 -2.65
CA SER A 63 11.48 1.82 -2.80
C SER A 63 10.27 1.56 -1.90
N GLY A 64 10.18 0.38 -1.29
CA GLY A 64 9.06 -0.03 -0.44
C GLY A 64 7.94 -0.75 -1.20
N LYS A 65 8.25 -1.46 -2.31
CA LYS A 65 7.27 -2.29 -3.06
C LYS A 65 6.46 -3.24 -2.19
N THR A 66 7.02 -3.75 -1.11
CA THR A 66 6.31 -4.64 -0.17
C THR A 66 5.04 -4.00 0.38
N LEU A 67 5.01 -2.67 0.55
CA LEU A 67 3.80 -1.98 1.01
C LEU A 67 2.65 -2.03 -0.02
N CYS A 68 2.93 -2.14 -1.32
CA CYS A 68 1.91 -2.36 -2.33
C CYS A 68 1.14 -3.69 -2.13
N ILE A 69 1.76 -4.65 -1.43
CA ILE A 69 1.16 -5.95 -1.10
C ILE A 69 0.50 -5.90 0.28
N ILE A 70 1.20 -5.32 1.27
CA ILE A 70 0.75 -5.29 2.67
C ILE A 70 -0.50 -4.42 2.85
N ILE A 71 -0.56 -3.25 2.21
CA ILE A 71 -1.66 -2.29 2.42
C ILE A 71 -3.03 -2.90 2.02
N PRO A 72 -3.20 -3.51 0.84
CA PRO A 72 -4.46 -4.18 0.48
C PRO A 72 -4.90 -5.25 1.48
N ILE A 73 -3.96 -6.06 1.97
CA ILE A 73 -4.23 -7.12 2.97
C ILE A 73 -4.81 -6.52 4.24
N LEU A 74 -4.23 -5.42 4.72
CA LEU A 74 -4.69 -4.75 5.94
C LEU A 74 -6.05 -4.06 5.76
N LEU A 75 -6.36 -3.58 4.54
CA LEU A 75 -7.64 -2.92 4.25
C LEU A 75 -8.79 -3.89 3.98
N ARG A 76 -8.49 -5.14 3.59
CA ARG A 76 -9.47 -6.21 3.30
C ARG A 76 -9.02 -7.52 3.97
N PRO A 77 -9.09 -7.60 5.31
CA PRO A 77 -8.64 -8.77 6.06
C PRO A 77 -9.49 -10.02 5.81
N ASP A 78 -10.66 -9.89 5.18
CA ASP A 78 -11.54 -10.99 4.79
C ASP A 78 -11.09 -11.71 3.50
N LYS A 79 -10.01 -11.25 2.86
CA LYS A 79 -9.48 -11.81 1.60
C LYS A 79 -8.16 -12.56 1.82
N ILE A 80 -7.93 -13.54 0.96
CA ILE A 80 -6.64 -14.24 0.89
C ILE A 80 -5.80 -13.60 -0.21
N THR A 81 -4.57 -13.20 0.11
CA THR A 81 -3.60 -12.69 -0.85
C THR A 81 -2.44 -13.67 -0.98
N ILE A 82 -2.12 -14.07 -2.22
CA ILE A 82 -1.00 -14.95 -2.52
C ILE A 82 0.12 -14.12 -3.14
N THR A 83 1.28 -14.09 -2.48
CA THR A 83 2.48 -13.44 -3.02
C THR A 83 3.47 -14.51 -3.48
N VAL A 84 3.79 -14.50 -4.77
CA VAL A 84 4.80 -15.39 -5.36
C VAL A 84 6.10 -14.62 -5.53
N SER A 85 7.16 -15.11 -4.89
CA SER A 85 8.51 -14.57 -5.03
C SER A 85 9.47 -15.70 -5.43
N PRO A 86 10.30 -15.53 -6.46
CA PRO A 86 11.26 -16.55 -6.88
C PRO A 86 12.41 -16.75 -5.88
N LEU A 87 12.58 -15.84 -4.92
CA LEU A 87 13.73 -15.82 -4.00
C LEU A 87 13.32 -16.22 -2.58
N LYS A 88 13.53 -17.49 -2.23
CA LYS A 88 13.22 -18.05 -0.90
C LYS A 88 13.85 -17.26 0.27
N ARG A 89 15.10 -16.80 0.12
CA ARG A 89 15.77 -15.98 1.15
C ARG A 89 15.13 -14.60 1.33
N LEU A 90 14.61 -14.02 0.25
CA LEU A 90 13.95 -12.72 0.31
C LEU A 90 12.57 -12.85 0.96
N GLN A 91 11.85 -13.93 0.67
CA GLN A 91 10.57 -14.22 1.29
C GLN A 91 10.67 -14.36 2.81
N ALA A 92 11.73 -14.99 3.32
CA ALA A 92 11.95 -15.11 4.77
C ALA A 92 12.16 -13.76 5.49
N LEU A 93 12.49 -12.68 4.78
CA LEU A 93 12.57 -11.33 5.34
C LEU A 93 11.24 -10.57 5.28
N GLN A 94 10.22 -11.15 4.64
CA GLN A 94 8.90 -10.55 4.41
C GLN A 94 7.78 -11.23 5.20
N VAL A 95 8.04 -12.40 5.81
CA VAL A 95 7.13 -13.18 6.66
C VAL A 95 7.41 -12.92 8.13
#